data_AF-A0A8S1ZX25-F1
#
_entry.id   AF-A0A8S1ZX25-F1
#
_cell.length_a   1.000
_cell.length_b   1.000
_cell.length_c   1.000
_cell.angle_alpha   90.00
_cell.angle_beta   90.00
_cell.angle_gamma   90.00
#
_symmetry.space_group_name_H-M   'P 1'
#
loop_
_entity.id
_entity.type
_entity.pdbx_description
1 polymer ?
#
loop_
_entity_poly.entity_id
_entity_poly.type
_entity_poly.pdbx_seq_one_letter_code
_entity_poly.pdbx_strand_id
1 'polypeptide(L)'
;METTPETQSKTHQSGSNRVPAGREDWWSEDATATLIEAWGDRYVNLNRGNLRQNDWKEHRKVEDVDPSEGSAFRELARSILKLGEAFERIEGKKQQMMIELEKQRMEVAKELELQRMNMLMEMQLELEKSKLGKRRAASGKKL
;
A
#
# COMPACT_ATOMS: atom_id res chain seq x y z
N MET A 1 -77.58 -23.85 15.41
CA MET A 1 -76.13 -23.85 15.60
C MET A 1 -75.51 -23.34 14.31
N GLU A 2 -74.43 -22.59 14.42
CA GLU A 2 -73.57 -22.09 13.32
C GLU A 2 -73.95 -20.72 12.72
N THR A 3 -73.42 -19.71 13.40
CA THR A 3 -73.18 -18.35 12.92
C THR A 3 -71.86 -18.32 12.15
N THR A 4 -71.87 -17.93 10.88
CA THR A 4 -70.66 -17.59 10.12
C THR A 4 -70.38 -16.10 10.23
N PRO A 5 -69.16 -15.66 10.59
CA PRO A 5 -68.83 -14.24 10.67
C PRO A 5 -68.44 -13.64 9.32
N GLU A 6 -68.90 -12.40 9.17
CA GLU A 6 -68.69 -11.40 8.13
C GLU A 6 -67.19 -11.14 7.86
N THR A 7 -66.75 -11.28 6.61
CA THR A 7 -65.42 -10.83 6.16
C THR A 7 -65.56 -9.49 5.44
N GLN A 8 -65.02 -8.45 6.06
CA GLN A 8 -64.99 -7.10 5.49
C GLN A 8 -63.90 -6.96 4.41
N SER A 9 -64.36 -6.52 3.25
CA SER A 9 -63.78 -5.63 2.23
C SER A 9 -62.28 -5.26 2.28
N LYS A 10 -61.55 -5.55 1.19
CA LYS A 10 -60.48 -4.66 0.69
C LYS A 10 -60.51 -4.57 -0.84
N THR A 11 -60.52 -3.33 -1.29
CA THR A 11 -60.70 -2.81 -2.65
C THR A 11 -59.56 -3.17 -3.60
N HIS A 12 -59.90 -3.25 -4.90
CA HIS A 12 -59.02 -3.59 -6.02
C HIS A 12 -58.15 -2.43 -6.54
N GLN A 13 -57.02 -2.84 -7.14
CA GLN A 13 -56.24 -2.21 -8.23
C GLN A 13 -55.36 -1.00 -7.88
N SER A 14 -54.04 -1.11 -8.01
CA SER A 14 -53.21 -1.25 -9.23
C SER A 14 -52.60 0.11 -9.57
N GLY A 15 -51.33 0.26 -9.23
CA GLY A 15 -50.53 1.45 -9.48
C GLY A 15 -49.07 1.10 -9.32
N SER A 16 -48.54 0.40 -10.34
CA SER A 16 -47.12 0.22 -10.53
C SER A 16 -46.43 1.58 -10.54
N ASN A 17 -45.58 1.84 -9.55
CA ASN A 17 -44.34 2.59 -9.78
C ASN A 17 -43.17 1.70 -9.37
N ARG A 18 -43.02 0.57 -10.07
CA ARG A 18 -41.66 0.14 -10.41
C ARG A 18 -41.08 1.26 -11.28
N VAL A 19 -40.09 1.96 -10.77
CA VAL A 19 -39.11 2.63 -11.63
C VAL A 19 -38.06 1.56 -11.99
N PRO A 20 -37.88 1.20 -13.26
CA PRO A 20 -36.77 0.38 -13.69
C PRO A 20 -35.74 1.26 -14.39
N ALA A 21 -34.63 1.57 -13.74
CA ALA A 21 -33.40 1.99 -14.44
C ALA A 21 -32.20 1.96 -13.48
N GLY A 22 -31.33 0.98 -13.75
CA GLY A 22 -29.89 0.97 -13.53
C GLY A 22 -29.26 2.07 -12.66
N ARG A 23 -28.66 1.57 -11.57
CA ARG A 23 -27.68 2.22 -10.71
C ARG A 23 -28.29 3.15 -9.67
N GLU A 24 -28.82 2.52 -8.62
CA GLU A 24 -28.73 3.09 -7.28
C GLU A 24 -27.30 3.58 -7.10
N ASP A 25 -27.15 4.89 -6.93
CA ASP A 25 -25.87 5.53 -6.78
C ASP A 25 -25.08 4.77 -5.73
N TRP A 26 -23.86 4.39 -6.08
CA TRP A 26 -23.04 3.50 -5.24
C TRP A 26 -22.79 4.09 -3.84
N TRP A 27 -23.18 5.37 -3.64
CA TRP A 27 -23.18 6.13 -2.41
C TRP A 27 -24.37 7.11 -2.47
N SER A 28 -25.15 7.23 -1.39
CA SER A 28 -26.16 8.30 -1.29
C SER A 28 -25.48 9.69 -1.28
N GLU A 29 -26.23 10.74 -1.62
CA GLU A 29 -25.72 12.11 -1.60
C GLU A 29 -25.14 12.46 -0.21
N ASP A 30 -25.83 12.09 0.87
CA ASP A 30 -25.35 12.28 2.25
C ASP A 30 -24.08 11.48 2.59
N ALA A 31 -23.96 10.27 2.02
CA ALA A 31 -22.76 9.46 2.14
C ALA A 31 -21.58 10.13 1.42
N THR A 32 -21.78 10.56 0.17
CA THR A 32 -20.73 11.28 -0.55
C THR A 32 -20.38 12.61 0.12
N ALA A 33 -21.36 13.34 0.65
CA ALA A 33 -21.18 14.60 1.35
C ALA A 33 -20.33 14.42 2.61
N THR A 34 -20.61 13.40 3.43
CA THR A 34 -19.81 13.17 4.64
C THR A 34 -18.38 12.71 4.29
N LEU A 35 -18.18 11.95 3.20
CA LEU A 35 -16.82 11.67 2.71
C LEU A 35 -16.12 12.95 2.25
N ILE A 36 -16.82 13.81 1.49
CA ILE A 36 -16.27 15.07 0.98
C ILE A 36 -16.03 16.06 2.12
N GLU A 37 -16.84 16.12 3.16
CA GLU A 37 -16.53 16.93 4.35
C GLU A 37 -15.32 16.37 5.10
N ALA A 38 -15.19 15.04 5.17
CA ALA A 38 -14.04 14.40 5.82
C ALA A 38 -12.74 14.49 5.00
N TRP A 39 -12.82 14.57 3.66
CA TRP A 39 -11.68 14.42 2.73
C TRP A 39 -11.53 15.51 1.65
N GLY A 40 -12.52 16.36 1.44
CA GLY A 40 -12.62 17.32 0.33
C GLY A 40 -11.57 18.42 0.41
N ASP A 41 -11.47 19.10 1.56
CA ASP A 41 -10.46 20.15 1.79
C ASP A 41 -9.04 19.60 1.65
N ARG A 42 -8.87 18.35 2.08
CA ARG A 42 -7.60 17.63 2.01
C ARG A 42 -7.20 17.30 0.58
N TYR A 43 -8.13 16.80 -0.24
CA TYR A 43 -7.88 16.51 -1.66
C TYR A 43 -7.48 17.76 -2.44
N VAL A 44 -8.12 18.90 -2.14
CA VAL A 44 -7.84 20.20 -2.77
C VAL A 44 -6.47 20.74 -2.35
N ASN A 45 -6.13 20.68 -1.06
CA ASN A 45 -4.87 21.22 -0.54
C ASN A 45 -3.62 20.43 -0.97
N LEU A 46 -3.78 19.17 -1.37
CA LEU A 46 -2.71 18.33 -1.90
C LEU A 46 -2.46 18.49 -3.40
N ASN A 47 -3.19 19.40 -4.08
CA ASN A 47 -3.01 19.67 -5.50
C ASN A 47 -3.08 18.38 -6.37
N ARG A 48 -4.00 17.46 -6.02
CA ARG A 48 -4.14 16.11 -6.60
C ARG A 48 -2.93 15.16 -6.40
N GLY A 49 -2.06 15.43 -5.43
CA GLY A 49 -1.01 14.50 -4.99
C GLY A 49 -1.51 13.40 -4.06
N ASN A 50 -0.72 12.32 -3.91
CA ASN A 50 -1.03 11.19 -3.04
C ASN A 50 -1.11 11.63 -1.56
N LEU A 51 -2.17 11.22 -0.87
CA LEU A 51 -2.43 11.53 0.53
C LEU A 51 -1.34 10.94 1.45
N ARG A 52 -0.62 11.76 2.24
CA ARG A 52 0.42 11.28 3.18
C ARG A 52 0.07 11.53 4.65
N GLN A 53 0.76 10.80 5.52
CA GLN A 53 0.58 10.72 6.97
C GLN A 53 0.93 11.99 7.78
N ASN A 54 1.30 13.12 7.22
CA ASN A 54 1.41 14.31 8.09
C ASN A 54 0.08 15.05 8.20
N ASP A 55 -0.87 14.74 7.33
CA ASP A 55 -2.09 15.52 7.19
C ASP A 55 -3.26 14.98 8.05
N TRP A 56 -3.21 13.73 8.55
CA TRP A 56 -4.34 13.03 9.23
C TRP A 56 -4.35 13.20 10.75
N LYS A 57 -3.29 13.74 11.36
CA LYS A 57 -3.21 13.89 12.83
C LYS A 57 -4.18 14.94 13.40
N GLU A 58 -4.69 15.85 12.56
CA GLU A 58 -5.41 17.05 13.02
C GLU A 58 -6.90 16.80 13.34
N HIS A 59 -7.52 15.73 12.83
CA HIS A 59 -8.97 15.53 12.92
C HIS A 59 -9.44 14.38 13.83
N ARG A 60 -8.68 14.05 14.88
CA ARG A 60 -9.20 13.16 15.94
C ARG A 60 -10.23 13.86 16.84
N LYS A 61 -10.41 15.19 16.76
CA LYS A 61 -11.26 15.97 17.67
C LYS A 61 -12.59 16.41 17.04
N VAL A 62 -13.35 15.48 16.47
CA VAL A 62 -14.76 15.73 16.15
C VAL A 62 -15.60 14.82 17.03
N GLU A 63 -15.69 15.19 18.31
CA GLU A 63 -16.70 14.68 19.22
C GLU A 63 -17.71 15.81 19.48
N ASP A 64 -18.96 15.42 19.71
CA ASP A 64 -20.16 16.24 20.00
C ASP A 64 -21.06 16.63 18.81
N VAL A 65 -21.66 15.63 18.14
CA VAL A 65 -22.93 15.82 17.39
C VAL A 65 -23.86 14.61 17.59
N ASP A 66 -25.14 14.90 17.87
CA ASP A 66 -26.27 14.05 18.27
C ASP A 66 -26.47 12.74 17.43
N PRO A 67 -26.84 11.58 18.01
CA PRO A 67 -26.69 10.26 17.36
C PRO A 67 -27.78 9.84 16.35
N SER A 68 -28.73 10.68 15.96
CA SER A 68 -30.00 10.14 15.44
C SER A 68 -30.06 9.69 13.97
N GLU A 69 -29.11 9.98 13.07
CA GLU A 69 -29.20 9.41 11.70
C GLU A 69 -27.87 9.34 10.90
N GLY A 70 -26.76 9.84 11.45
CA GLY A 70 -25.44 9.85 10.80
C GLY A 70 -24.43 8.80 11.30
N SER A 71 -24.88 7.80 12.08
CA SER A 71 -23.99 6.95 12.88
C SER A 71 -23.19 5.93 12.05
N ALA A 72 -23.87 5.12 11.23
CA ALA A 72 -23.22 4.05 10.45
C ALA A 72 -22.24 4.60 9.40
N PHE A 73 -22.59 5.73 8.79
CA PHE A 73 -21.73 6.37 7.81
C PHE A 73 -20.49 7.01 8.44
N ARG A 74 -20.65 7.63 9.62
CA ARG A 74 -19.52 8.13 10.42
C ARG A 74 -18.63 7.00 10.91
N GLU A 75 -19.19 5.85 11.27
CA GLU A 75 -18.44 4.63 11.57
C GLU A 75 -17.68 4.08 10.36
N LEU A 76 -18.28 4.12 9.17
CA LEU A 76 -17.63 3.74 7.92
C LEU A 76 -16.44 4.67 7.62
N ALA A 77 -16.63 5.98 7.66
CA ALA A 77 -15.56 6.95 7.45
C ALA A 77 -14.40 6.73 8.45
N ARG A 78 -14.71 6.50 9.73
CA ARG A 78 -13.71 6.15 10.77
C ARG A 78 -12.99 4.84 10.47
N SER A 79 -13.69 3.84 9.96
CA SER A 79 -13.12 2.53 9.62
C SER A 79 -12.18 2.63 8.42
N ILE A 80 -12.54 3.41 7.40
CA ILE A 80 -11.69 3.68 6.23
C ILE A 80 -10.41 4.42 6.65
N LEU A 81 -10.49 5.37 7.59
CA LEU A 81 -9.30 6.04 8.13
C LEU A 81 -8.35 5.06 8.82
N LYS A 82 -8.88 4.22 9.71
CA LYS A 82 -8.09 3.18 10.41
C LYS A 82 -7.44 2.20 9.43
N LEU A 83 -8.12 1.89 8.34
CA LEU A 83 -7.59 1.05 7.27
C LEU A 83 -6.40 1.71 6.58
N GLY A 84 -6.50 3.01 6.23
CA GLY A 84 -5.41 3.78 5.64
C GLY A 84 -4.15 3.80 6.52
N GLU A 85 -4.31 4.01 7.83
CA GLU A 85 -3.19 3.95 8.78
C GLU A 85 -2.53 2.57 8.83
N ALA A 86 -3.32 1.50 8.75
CA ALA A 86 -2.80 0.14 8.75
C ALA A 86 -2.01 -0.16 7.47
N PHE A 87 -2.52 0.26 6.31
CA PHE A 87 -1.84 0.10 5.02
C PHE A 87 -0.49 0.80 5.01
N GLU A 88 -0.41 2.03 5.51
CA GLU A 88 0.86 2.75 5.54
C GLU A 88 1.90 2.05 6.41
N ARG A 89 1.51 1.58 7.61
CA ARG A 89 2.43 0.84 8.48
C ARG A 89 2.98 -0.41 7.79
N ILE A 90 2.14 -1.11 7.02
CA ILE A 90 2.54 -2.30 6.27
C ILE A 90 3.46 -1.91 5.11
N GLU A 91 3.11 -0.88 4.35
CA GLU A 91 3.90 -0.41 3.20
C GLU A 91 5.28 0.11 3.63
N GLY A 92 5.35 0.86 4.73
CA GLY A 92 6.60 1.31 5.32
C GLY A 92 7.50 0.15 5.76
N LYS A 93 6.93 -0.88 6.39
CA LYS A 93 7.68 -2.11 6.74
C LYS A 93 8.17 -2.85 5.49
N LYS A 94 7.34 -2.94 4.43
CA LYS A 94 7.73 -3.57 3.16
C LYS A 94 8.88 -2.82 2.50
N GLN A 95 8.84 -1.49 2.47
CA GLN A 95 9.93 -0.66 1.93
C GLN A 95 11.23 -0.85 2.72
N GLN A 96 11.16 -0.86 4.05
CA GLN A 96 12.34 -1.11 4.88
C GLN A 96 12.95 -2.49 4.62
N MET A 97 12.12 -3.51 4.47
CA MET A 97 12.56 -4.86 4.14
C MET A 97 13.23 -4.92 2.76
N MET A 98 12.67 -4.24 1.75
CA MET A 98 13.26 -4.14 0.41
C MET A 98 14.64 -3.50 0.45
N ILE A 99 14.83 -2.45 1.26
CA ILE A 99 16.12 -1.78 1.45
C ILE A 99 17.13 -2.75 2.07
N GLU A 100 16.75 -3.49 3.11
CA GLU A 100 17.65 -4.43 3.78
C GLU A 100 18.06 -5.58 2.84
N LEU A 101 17.12 -6.11 2.06
CA LEU A 101 17.41 -7.14 1.07
C LEU A 101 18.35 -6.63 -0.03
N GLU A 102 18.15 -5.42 -0.53
CA GLU A 102 19.03 -4.83 -1.54
C GLU A 102 20.42 -4.56 -0.98
N LYS A 103 20.52 -4.16 0.28
CA LYS A 103 21.80 -4.00 0.98
C LYS A 103 22.54 -5.33 1.08
N GLN A 104 21.87 -6.40 1.49
CA GLN A 104 22.45 -7.75 1.53
C GLN A 104 22.90 -8.20 0.14
N ARG A 105 22.08 -7.96 -0.90
CA ARG A 105 22.40 -8.27 -2.30
C ARG A 105 23.68 -7.55 -2.75
N MET A 106 23.81 -6.27 -2.43
CA MET A 106 25.01 -5.49 -2.75
C MET A 106 26.25 -5.97 -1.99
N GLU A 107 26.10 -6.38 -0.72
CA GLU A 107 27.23 -6.87 0.09
C GLU A 107 27.81 -8.16 -0.51
N VAL A 108 26.94 -9.12 -0.85
CA VAL A 108 27.36 -10.37 -1.50
C VAL A 108 28.02 -10.09 -2.84
N ALA A 109 27.49 -9.16 -3.63
CA ALA A 109 28.06 -8.77 -4.91
C ALA A 109 29.47 -8.15 -4.76
N LYS A 110 29.69 -7.31 -3.73
CA LYS A 110 31.00 -6.73 -3.44
C LYS A 110 32.01 -7.78 -3.01
N GLU A 111 31.63 -8.68 -2.11
CA GLU A 111 32.49 -9.77 -1.66
C GLU A 111 32.92 -10.66 -2.83
N LEU A 112 31.99 -10.97 -3.74
CA LEU A 112 32.31 -11.75 -4.95
C LEU A 112 33.31 -11.03 -5.86
N GLU A 113 33.16 -9.72 -6.07
CA GLU A 113 34.09 -8.94 -6.90
C GLU A 113 35.48 -8.84 -6.26
N LEU A 114 35.54 -8.70 -4.92
CA LEU A 114 36.80 -8.73 -4.18
C LEU A 114 37.51 -10.07 -4.33
N GLN A 115 36.79 -11.17 -4.19
CA GLN A 115 37.33 -12.52 -4.40
C GLN A 115 37.83 -12.69 -5.84
N ARG A 116 37.05 -12.25 -6.82
CA ARG A 116 37.44 -12.28 -8.25
C ARG A 116 38.72 -11.47 -8.50
N MET A 117 38.81 -10.27 -7.95
CA MET A 117 39.99 -9.41 -8.09
C MET A 117 41.21 -10.04 -7.43
N ASN A 118 41.05 -10.64 -6.25
CA ASN A 118 42.14 -11.30 -5.53
C ASN A 118 42.70 -12.48 -6.34
N MET A 119 41.84 -13.35 -6.88
CA MET A 119 42.27 -14.48 -7.72
C MET A 119 43.03 -14.01 -8.97
N LEU A 120 42.56 -12.94 -9.63
CA LEU A 120 43.24 -12.40 -10.80
C LEU A 120 44.59 -11.78 -10.45
N MET A 121 44.67 -11.05 -9.33
CA MET A 121 45.91 -10.45 -8.83
C MET A 121 46.94 -11.53 -8.48
N GLU A 122 46.52 -12.57 -7.76
CA GLU A 122 47.37 -13.70 -7.38
C GLU A 122 47.94 -14.42 -8.62
N MET A 123 47.08 -14.70 -9.61
CA MET A 123 47.52 -15.32 -10.87
C MET A 123 48.54 -14.45 -11.61
N GLN A 124 48.31 -13.13 -11.69
CA GLN A 124 49.24 -12.21 -12.34
C GLN A 124 50.60 -12.19 -11.63
N LEU A 125 50.60 -12.10 -10.30
CA LEU A 125 51.79 -12.12 -9.47
C LEU A 125 52.59 -13.42 -9.69
N GLU A 126 51.92 -14.57 -9.76
CA GLU A 126 52.56 -15.87 -9.97
C GLU A 126 53.18 -16.00 -11.36
N LEU A 127 52.50 -15.48 -12.39
CA LEU A 127 53.04 -15.40 -13.75
C LEU A 127 54.28 -14.50 -13.81
N GLU A 128 54.28 -13.35 -13.12
CA GLU A 128 55.44 -12.47 -13.06
C GLU A 128 56.64 -13.12 -12.36
N LYS A 129 56.40 -13.76 -11.20
CA LYS A 129 57.43 -14.52 -10.46
C LYS A 129 58.04 -15.62 -11.33
N SER A 130 57.20 -16.39 -12.03
CA SER A 130 57.65 -17.44 -12.94
C SER A 130 58.47 -16.91 -14.10
N LYS A 131 58.07 -15.76 -14.69
CA LYS A 131 58.84 -15.08 -15.76
C LYS A 131 60.20 -14.56 -15.27
N LEU A 132 60.30 -14.06 -14.04
CA LEU A 132 61.55 -13.60 -13.42
C LEU A 132 62.48 -14.78 -13.07
N GLY A 133 61.93 -15.86 -12.51
CA GLY A 133 62.69 -17.08 -12.21
C GLY A 133 63.27 -17.74 -13.46
N LYS A 134 62.52 -17.78 -14.56
CA LYS A 134 62.97 -18.34 -15.84
C LYS A 134 64.07 -17.50 -16.50
N ARG A 135 64.02 -16.17 -16.37
CA ARG A 135 65.10 -15.25 -16.81
C ARG A 135 66.39 -15.44 -16.01
N ARG A 136 66.29 -15.60 -14.68
CA ARG A 136 67.46 -15.88 -13.82
C ARG A 136 68.09 -17.25 -14.12
N ALA A 137 67.28 -18.28 -14.32
CA ALA A 137 67.77 -19.63 -14.69
C ALA A 137 68.42 -19.67 -16.08
N ALA A 138 67.93 -18.88 -17.04
CA ALA A 138 68.55 -18.75 -18.36
C ALA A 138 69.90 -18.00 -18.32
N SER A 139 70.07 -17.05 -17.38
CA SER A 139 71.31 -16.31 -17.21
C SER A 139 72.42 -17.10 -16.49
N GLY A 140 72.07 -18.11 -15.68
CA GLY A 140 73.03 -18.93 -14.92
C GLY A 140 73.62 -20.12 -15.68
N LYS A 141 73.15 -20.42 -16.90
CA LYS A 141 73.66 -21.50 -17.77
C LYS A 141 74.67 -21.04 -18.82
N LYS A 142 75.07 -19.76 -18.78
CA LYS A 142 76.19 -19.22 -19.58
C LYS A 142 77.38 -18.98 -18.65
N LEU A 143 78.02 -20.04 -18.18
CA LEU A 143 79.38 -20.05 -17.64
C LEU A 143 79.98 -21.43 -17.88
#